data_AF-A0A3D4B6H6-F1
#
_entry.id   AF-A0A3D4B6H6-F1
#
_cell.length_a   1.000
_cell.length_b   1.000
_cell.length_c   1.000
_cell.angle_alpha   90.00
_cell.angle_beta   90.00
_cell.angle_gamma   90.00
#
_symmetry.space_group_name_H-M   'P 1'
#
loop_
_entity.id
_entity.type
_entity.pdbx_description
1 polymer ?
#
loop_
_entity_poly.entity_id
_entity_poly.type
_entity_poly.pdbx_seq_one_letter_code
_entity_poly.pdbx_strand_id
1 'polypeptide(L)' 'MDGFQQIIPRDAISSIDRPEFKSAAQARIPDSAWILGFEMDGLAYAYDLNLLNTHEIVNHTVGDQPIAAVW' A
#
# COMPACT_ATOMS: atom_id res chain seq x y z
N MET A 1 18.56 -8.69 29.34
CA MET A 1 18.02 -7.83 28.27
C MET A 1 17.31 -8.78 27.34
N ASP A 2 15.98 -8.79 27.37
CA ASP A 2 15.23 -9.66 26.45
C ASP A 2 15.42 -9.10 25.03
N GLY A 3 15.98 -9.94 24.16
CA GLY A 3 16.33 -9.57 22.79
C GLY A 3 15.11 -9.48 21.88
N PHE A 4 15.37 -9.18 20.61
CA PHE A 4 14.37 -9.23 19.54
C PHE A 4 13.72 -10.63 19.48
N GLN A 5 12.39 -10.67 19.54
CA GLN A 5 11.61 -11.89 19.36
C GLN A 5 10.79 -11.79 18.06
N GLN A 6 11.12 -12.64 17.11
CA GLN A 6 10.39 -12.77 15.85
C GLN A 6 9.12 -13.61 16.05
N ILE A 7 7.95 -13.01 15.83
CA ILE A 7 6.65 -13.68 16.02
C ILE A 7 6.07 -14.32 14.74
N ILE A 8 6.55 -13.89 13.56
CA ILE A 8 6.19 -14.47 12.25
C ILE A 8 7.46 -14.62 11.40
N PRO A 9 7.52 -15.58 10.45
CA PRO A 9 8.65 -15.71 9.53
C PRO A 9 8.93 -14.42 8.75
N ARG A 10 10.17 -14.27 8.29
CA ARG A 10 10.51 -13.19 7.35
C ARG A 10 9.68 -13.37 6.09
N ASP A 11 9.17 -12.28 5.53
CA ASP A 11 8.35 -12.26 4.31
C ASP A 11 7.01 -13.02 4.41
N ALA A 12 6.52 -13.26 5.64
CA ALA A 12 5.23 -13.91 5.87
C ALA A 12 4.02 -13.05 5.46
N ILE A 13 4.21 -11.74 5.30
CA ILE A 13 3.21 -10.80 4.77
C ILE A 13 3.76 -10.32 3.43
N SER A 14 3.12 -10.76 2.35
CA SER A 14 3.62 -10.48 1.00
C SER A 14 3.26 -9.06 0.57
N SER A 15 4.26 -8.31 0.08
CA SER A 15 4.03 -7.02 -0.57
C SER A 15 3.24 -7.17 -1.88
N ILE A 16 2.66 -6.06 -2.32
CA ILE A 16 2.13 -5.92 -3.67
C ILE A 16 3.18 -5.24 -4.53
N ASP A 17 3.82 -5.99 -5.42
CA ASP A 17 4.91 -5.48 -6.27
C ASP A 17 4.45 -5.02 -7.67
N ARG A 18 3.22 -5.37 -8.03
CA ARG A 18 2.61 -5.01 -9.33
C ARG A 18 1.18 -4.51 -9.09
N PRO A 19 1.01 -3.34 -8.44
CA PRO A 19 -0.31 -2.82 -8.15
C PRO A 19 -1.05 -2.44 -9.43
N GLU A 20 -2.34 -2.71 -9.44
CA GLU A 20 -3.26 -2.20 -10.46
C GLU A 20 -4.10 -1.08 -9.86
N PHE A 21 -3.89 0.15 -10.33
CA PHE A 21 -4.70 1.29 -9.92
C PHE A 21 -5.98 1.36 -10.75
N LYS A 22 -7.10 1.63 -10.07
CA LYS A 22 -8.40 1.89 -10.70
C LYS A 22 -8.76 3.35 -10.51
N SER A 23 -9.55 3.88 -11.44
CA SER A 23 -10.17 5.19 -11.22
C SER A 23 -11.07 5.16 -9.98
N ALA A 24 -11.27 6.31 -9.33
CA ALA A 24 -12.13 6.41 -8.16
C ALA A 24 -13.55 5.86 -8.42
N ALA A 25 -14.10 6.11 -9.61
CA ALA A 25 -15.42 5.61 -10.01
C ALA A 25 -15.50 4.06 -10.15
N GLN A 26 -14.36 3.39 -10.31
CA GLN A 26 -14.27 1.93 -10.45
C GLN A 26 -13.75 1.25 -9.18
N ALA A 27 -13.32 2.03 -8.19
CA ALA A 27 -12.88 1.51 -6.91
C ALA A 27 -14.05 0.82 -6.20
N ARG A 28 -13.79 -0.35 -5.62
CA ARG A 28 -14.79 -1.14 -4.89
C ARG A 28 -14.52 -1.07 -3.40
N ILE A 29 -14.42 0.16 -2.89
CA ILE A 29 -14.25 0.45 -1.46
C ILE A 29 -15.39 1.38 -1.00
N PRO A 30 -15.80 1.34 0.28
CA PRO A 30 -16.80 2.27 0.80
C PRO A 30 -16.36 3.74 0.67
N ASP A 31 -17.31 4.65 0.44
CA ASP A 31 -17.02 6.11 0.41
C ASP A 31 -16.43 6.63 1.73
N SER A 32 -16.69 5.93 2.84
CA SER A 32 -16.16 6.23 4.18
C SER A 32 -14.86 5.48 4.50
N ALA A 33 -14.28 4.74 3.55
CA ALA A 33 -13.06 3.99 3.78
C ALA A 33 -11.87 4.94 3.99
N TRP A 34 -11.01 4.58 4.92
CA TRP A 34 -9.73 5.25 5.07
C TRP A 34 -8.78 4.82 3.96
N ILE A 35 -8.03 5.78 3.44
CA ILE A 35 -7.01 5.57 2.43
C ILE A 35 -5.69 6.18 2.91
N LEU A 36 -4.58 5.65 2.42
CA LEU A 36 -3.34 6.40 2.38
C LEU A 36 -3.32 7.20 1.07
N GLY A 37 -3.34 8.53 1.17
CA GLY A 37 -3.26 9.41 0.01
C GLY A 37 -1.82 9.76 -0.36
N PHE A 38 -1.52 9.81 -1.66
CA PHE A 38 -0.22 10.23 -2.18
C PHE A 38 -0.43 11.10 -3.42
N GLU A 39 0.28 12.23 -3.49
CA GLU A 39 0.27 13.10 -4.66
C GLU A 39 1.71 13.46 -5.04
N MET A 40 2.03 13.37 -6.33
CA MET A 40 3.30 13.81 -6.89
C MET A 40 3.09 14.27 -8.34
N ASP A 41 3.63 15.43 -8.69
CA ASP A 41 3.55 16.02 -10.04
C ASP A 41 2.12 16.09 -10.61
N GLY A 42 1.13 16.37 -9.75
CA GLY A 42 -0.29 16.44 -10.11
C GLY A 42 -0.97 15.09 -10.32
N LEU A 43 -0.28 13.97 -10.07
CA LEU A 43 -0.86 12.63 -10.06
C LEU A 43 -1.20 12.23 -8.62
N ALA A 44 -2.49 12.06 -8.36
CA ALA A 44 -3.00 11.61 -7.06
C ALA A 44 -3.34 10.11 -7.07
N TYR A 45 -2.89 9.42 -6.04
CA TYR A 45 -3.12 8.00 -5.80
C TYR A 45 -3.73 7.80 -4.40
N ALA A 46 -4.56 6.78 -4.29
CA ALA A 46 -5.17 6.34 -3.05
C ALA A 46 -4.89 4.86 -2.86
N TYR A 47 -4.25 4.50 -1.75
CA TYR A 47 -4.05 3.11 -1.36
C TYR A 47 -5.12 2.72 -0.34
N ASP A 48 -5.87 1.66 -0.64
CA ASP A 48 -6.89 1.12 0.27
C ASP A 48 -6.22 0.54 1.52
N LEU A 49 -6.53 1.11 2.70
CA LEU A 49 -5.96 0.62 3.94
C LEU A 49 -6.43 -0.79 4.28
N ASN A 50 -7.59 -1.24 3.78
CA ASN A 50 -8.04 -2.61 4.00
C ASN A 50 -7.13 -3.61 3.27
N LEU A 51 -6.59 -3.23 2.11
CA LEU A 51 -5.63 -4.03 1.37
C LEU A 51 -4.24 -3.97 2.02
N LEU A 52 -3.82 -2.78 2.47
CA LEU A 52 -2.54 -2.60 3.17
C LEU A 52 -2.51 -3.32 4.51
N ASN A 53 -3.64 -3.49 5.22
CA ASN A 53 -3.70 -4.32 6.43
C ASN A 53 -3.26 -5.77 6.23
N THR A 54 -3.33 -6.31 5.00
CA THR A 54 -2.95 -7.71 4.69
C THR A 54 -1.69 -7.83 3.84
N HIS A 55 -1.20 -6.73 3.29
CA HIS A 55 -0.02 -6.72 2.41
C HIS A 55 1.11 -5.79 2.89
N GLU A 56 0.85 -4.91 3.86
CA GLU A 56 1.71 -3.93 4.56
C GLU A 56 2.55 -2.98 3.69
N ILE A 57 2.86 -3.35 2.46
CA ILE A 57 3.69 -2.65 1.50
C ILE A 57 3.07 -2.78 0.11
N VAL A 58 2.89 -1.65 -0.56
CA VAL A 58 2.64 -1.57 -2.01
C VAL A 58 3.84 -0.88 -2.65
N ASN A 59 4.57 -1.61 -3.49
CA ASN A 59 5.64 -1.07 -4.31
C ASN A 59 5.05 -0.58 -5.63
N HIS A 60 5.17 0.72 -5.88
CA HIS A 60 4.57 1.43 -7.00
C HIS A 60 5.63 2.31 -7.66
N THR A 61 5.57 2.46 -8.99
CA THR A 61 6.41 3.39 -9.73
C THR A 61 5.55 4.46 -10.38
N VAL A 62 5.83 5.73 -10.08
CA VAL A 62 5.20 6.88 -10.75
C VAL A 62 6.21 7.53 -11.68
N GLY A 63 6.00 7.38 -12.99
CA GLY A 63 7.01 7.75 -13.99
C GLY A 63 8.26 6.88 -13.80
N ASP A 64 9.38 7.50 -13.43
CA ASP A 64 10.65 6.81 -13.11
C ASP A 64 10.92 6.73 -11.60
N GLN A 65 10.01 7.25 -10.76
CA GLN A 65 10.22 7.33 -9.31
C GLN A 65 9.62 6.11 -8.61
N PRO A 66 10.44 5.26 -7.96
CA PRO A 66 9.95 4.19 -7.12
C PRO A 66 9.43 4.75 -5.79
N ILE A 67 8.26 4.25 -5.38
CA ILE A 67 7.55 4.61 -4.16
C ILE A 67 7.17 3.32 -3.43
N ALA A 68 7.33 3.31 -2.10
CA ALA A 68 6.81 2.27 -1.23
C ALA A 68 5.77 2.89 -0.31
N ALA A 69 4.50 2.52 -0.48
CA ALA A 69 3.44 2.85 0.46
C ALA A 69 3.42 1.81 1.58
N VAL A 70 3.54 2.26 2.83
CA VAL A 70 3.66 1.38 4.02
C VAL A 70 2.60 1.72 5.07
N TRP A 71 2.11 0.70 5.78
CA TRP A 71 1.10 0.82 6.84
C TRP A 71 1.40 -0.12 8.00
#